data_AF-A0A1B1K6F1-F1
#
_entry.id   AF-A0A1B1K6F1-F1
#
_cell.length_a   1.000
_cell.length_b   1.000
_cell.length_c   1.000
_cell.angle_alpha   90.00
_cell.angle_beta   90.00
_cell.angle_gamma   90.00
#
_symmetry.space_group_name_H-M   'P 1'
#
loop_
_entity.id
_entity.type
_entity.pdbx_description
1 polymer ?
#
loop_
_entity_poly.entity_id
_entity_poly.type
_entity_poly.pdbx_seq_one_letter_code
_entity_poly.pdbx_strand_id
1 'polypeptide(L)'
;MGGKSFVFFRTPRPDAVDPRTGERYTDVIVFWVPSESDKRAMVQDAASPFFTTPHFDGHPSILLRASMVGDLTLQELIEVVQDAWLARASPTRAAAWLGGHLAPST
;
A
#
# COMPACT_ATOMS: atom_id res chain seq x y z
N MET A 1 -5.51 11.03 11.29
CA MET A 1 -4.33 10.72 12.13
C MET A 1 -3.29 11.83 11.99
N GLY A 2 -3.25 12.83 12.88
CA GLY A 2 -2.22 13.90 12.84
C GLY A 2 -2.00 14.61 11.48
N GLY A 3 -3.03 14.64 10.62
CA GLY A 3 -2.95 15.19 9.26
C GLY A 3 -2.26 14.33 8.18
N LYS A 4 -1.66 13.18 8.52
CA LYS A 4 -0.94 12.34 7.54
C LYS A 4 -1.84 11.25 6.96
N SER A 5 -1.97 11.21 5.64
CA SER A 5 -2.52 10.06 4.91
C SER A 5 -1.57 8.87 4.96
N PHE A 6 -2.14 7.66 4.85
CA PHE A 6 -1.45 6.37 4.81
C PHE A 6 -2.06 5.37 3.80
N VAL A 7 -3.34 5.54 3.47
CA VAL A 7 -3.99 4.95 2.29
C VAL A 7 -4.88 6.01 1.66
N PHE A 8 -4.89 6.15 0.34
CA PHE A 8 -5.78 7.08 -0.36
C PHE A 8 -5.97 6.74 -1.84
N PHE A 9 -7.12 7.14 -2.38
CA PHE A 9 -7.36 7.13 -3.82
C PHE A 9 -6.56 8.23 -4.52
N ARG A 10 -5.86 7.85 -5.58
CA ARG A 10 -5.11 8.76 -6.43
C ARG A 10 -5.99 9.15 -7.62
N THR A 11 -6.02 10.44 -7.96
CA THR A 11 -6.61 10.85 -9.25
C THR A 11 -5.88 10.17 -10.41
N PRO A 12 -6.51 9.95 -11.58
CA PRO A 12 -5.84 9.37 -12.74
C PRO A 12 -4.61 10.20 -13.14
N ARG A 13 -3.46 9.55 -13.35
CA ARG A 13 -2.18 10.22 -13.69
C ARG A 13 -1.49 9.55 -14.88
N PRO A 14 -0.68 10.29 -15.65
CA PRO A 14 -0.04 9.76 -16.86
C PRO A 14 1.01 8.68 -16.59
N ASP A 15 1.52 8.54 -15.36
CA ASP A 15 2.49 7.51 -15.00
C ASP A 15 1.84 6.15 -14.68
N ALA A 16 0.52 6.10 -14.47
CA ALA A 16 -0.22 4.88 -14.14
C ALA A 16 -1.19 4.54 -15.27
N VAL A 17 -0.73 3.72 -16.21
CA VAL A 17 -1.46 3.34 -17.42
C VAL A 17 -1.47 1.83 -17.63
N ASP A 18 -2.48 1.34 -18.34
CA ASP A 18 -2.51 -0.01 -18.88
C ASP A 18 -1.38 -0.16 -19.92
N PRO A 19 -0.44 -1.11 -19.75
CA PRO A 19 0.69 -1.26 -20.66
C PRO A 19 0.27 -1.76 -22.06
N ARG A 20 -0.94 -2.34 -22.20
CA ARG A 20 -1.47 -2.83 -23.48
C ARG A 20 -2.24 -1.77 -24.25
N THR A 21 -3.04 -0.95 -23.55
CA THR A 21 -3.93 0.03 -24.21
C THR A 21 -3.42 1.47 -24.10
N GLY A 22 -2.53 1.76 -23.16
CA GLY A 22 -2.07 3.11 -22.84
C GLY A 22 -3.10 3.95 -22.07
N GLU A 23 -4.27 3.39 -21.75
CA GLU A 23 -5.31 4.09 -21.00
C GLU A 23 -4.88 4.31 -19.55
N ARG A 24 -5.21 5.47 -19.00
CA ARG A 24 -4.90 5.78 -17.60
C ARG A 24 -5.78 4.96 -16.68
N TYR A 25 -5.17 4.37 -15.65
CA TYR A 25 -5.94 3.78 -14.57
C TYR A 25 -6.71 4.85 -13.81
N THR A 26 -7.99 4.59 -13.59
CA THR A 26 -8.92 5.52 -12.93
C THR A 26 -9.17 5.19 -11.47
N ASP A 27 -8.59 4.08 -11.00
CA ASP A 27 -8.93 3.41 -9.75
C ASP A 27 -7.70 3.08 -8.91
N VAL A 28 -6.63 3.88 -9.01
CA VAL A 28 -5.38 3.64 -8.28
C VAL A 28 -5.52 4.02 -6.80
N ILE A 29 -5.16 3.10 -5.92
CA ILE A 29 -5.02 3.29 -4.47
C ILE A 29 -3.53 3.29 -4.13
N VAL A 30 -3.11 4.23 -3.29
CA VAL A 30 -1.73 4.31 -2.78
C VAL A 30 -1.70 3.84 -1.33
N PHE A 31 -0.73 2.97 -1.01
CA PHE A 31 -0.44 2.52 0.36
C PHE A 31 1.00 2.89 0.71
N TRP A 32 1.21 3.46 1.90
CA TRP A 32 2.56 3.54 2.46
C TRP A 32 3.05 2.16 2.90
N VAL A 33 4.36 1.96 2.89
CA VAL A 33 5.01 0.76 3.46
C VAL A 33 6.20 1.18 4.34
N PRO A 34 6.73 0.32 5.22
CA PRO A 34 7.75 0.72 6.19
C PRO A 34 9.06 1.18 5.54
N SER A 35 9.44 0.57 4.41
CA SER A 35 10.68 0.89 3.71
C SER A 35 10.59 0.68 2.19
N GLU A 36 11.58 1.20 1.46
CA GLU A 36 11.73 0.89 0.03
C GLU A 36 12.06 -0.60 -0.23
N SER A 37 12.70 -1.29 0.72
CA SER A 37 12.93 -2.73 0.60
C SER A 37 11.63 -3.51 0.67
N ASP A 38 10.71 -3.15 1.56
CA ASP A 38 9.39 -3.79 1.65
C ASP A 38 8.59 -3.54 0.38
N LYS A 39 8.60 -2.30 -0.12
CA LYS A 39 8.04 -1.96 -1.43
C LYS A 39 8.57 -2.88 -2.53
N ARG A 40 9.89 -3.04 -2.61
CA ARG A 40 10.52 -3.88 -3.65
C ARG A 40 10.09 -5.33 -3.52
N ALA A 41 10.08 -5.88 -2.31
CA ALA A 41 9.64 -7.25 -2.06
C ALA A 41 8.20 -7.48 -2.55
N MET A 42 7.28 -6.57 -2.22
CA MET A 42 5.88 -6.68 -2.61
C MET A 42 5.64 -6.51 -4.11
N VAL A 43 6.41 -5.66 -4.80
CA VAL A 43 6.23 -5.39 -6.24
C VAL A 43 6.95 -6.40 -7.13
N GLN A 44 8.02 -7.03 -6.63
CA GLN A 44 8.78 -8.03 -7.40
C GLN A 44 8.15 -9.42 -7.40
N ASP A 45 7.25 -9.70 -6.45
CA ASP A 45 6.47 -10.93 -6.47
C ASP A 45 5.49 -10.94 -7.65
N ALA A 46 5.60 -11.93 -8.53
CA ALA A 46 4.76 -12.06 -9.70
C ALA A 46 3.29 -12.39 -9.37
N ALA A 47 3.01 -12.93 -8.18
CA ALA A 47 1.65 -13.19 -7.70
C ALA A 47 1.00 -11.96 -7.06
N SER A 48 1.79 -10.92 -6.77
CA SER A 48 1.31 -9.72 -6.11
C SER A 48 0.55 -8.81 -7.07
N PRO A 49 -0.65 -8.30 -6.68
CA PRO A 49 -1.38 -7.33 -7.49
C PRO A 49 -0.80 -5.90 -7.33
N PHE A 50 0.19 -5.72 -6.47
CA PHE A 50 0.81 -4.42 -6.22
C PHE A 50 1.81 -4.04 -7.31
N PHE A 51 1.85 -2.76 -7.65
CA PHE A 51 2.77 -2.22 -8.64
C PHE A 51 3.40 -0.91 -8.16
N THR A 52 4.35 -0.39 -8.95
CA THR A 52 4.93 0.94 -8.80
C THR A 52 5.08 1.60 -10.16
N THR A 53 5.29 2.91 -10.16
CA THR A 53 5.67 3.69 -11.34
C THR A 53 6.99 4.42 -11.05
N PRO A 54 7.74 4.88 -12.08
CA PRO A 54 8.96 5.66 -11.88
C PRO A 54 8.76 6.93 -11.03
N HIS A 55 7.54 7.46 -10.99
CA HIS A 55 7.19 8.59 -10.12
C HIS A 55 7.37 8.29 -8.63
N PHE A 56 7.32 7.02 -8.23
CA PHE A 56 7.49 6.58 -6.84
C PHE A 56 8.89 5.98 -6.57
N ASP A 57 9.87 6.20 -7.45
CA ASP A 57 11.26 5.81 -7.18
C ASP A 57 11.79 6.60 -5.98
N GLY A 58 12.44 5.91 -5.03
CA GLY A 58 12.86 6.53 -3.76
C GLY A 58 11.71 6.82 -2.77
N HIS A 59 10.47 6.42 -3.09
CA HIS A 59 9.30 6.65 -2.23
C HIS A 59 8.71 5.33 -1.72
N PRO A 60 8.52 5.16 -0.39
CA PRO A 60 8.01 3.93 0.21
C PRO A 60 6.49 3.86 0.10
N SER A 61 6.01 3.71 -1.14
CA SER A 61 4.60 3.43 -1.42
C SER A 61 4.44 2.45 -2.55
N ILE A 62 3.45 1.58 -2.39
CA ILE A 62 2.95 0.65 -3.39
C ILE A 62 1.61 1.15 -3.93
N LEU A 63 1.28 0.71 -5.14
CA LEU A 63 0.04 1.04 -5.82
C LEU A 63 -0.78 -0.23 -6.04
N LEU A 64 -2.09 -0.12 -5.97
CA LEU A 64 -3.05 -1.18 -6.28
C LEU A 64 -4.17 -0.59 -7.12
N ARG A 65 -4.67 -1.31 -8.12
CA ARG A 65 -5.93 -0.95 -8.77
C ARG A 65 -7.09 -1.45 -7.92
N ALA A 66 -8.08 -0.61 -7.65
CA ALA A 66 -9.25 -0.98 -6.87
C ALA A 66 -9.99 -2.19 -7.48
N SER A 67 -9.98 -2.32 -8.81
CA SER A 67 -10.55 -3.48 -9.52
C SER A 67 -9.88 -4.81 -9.17
N MET A 68 -8.65 -4.78 -8.64
CA MET A 68 -7.82 -5.95 -8.32
C MET A 68 -7.77 -6.23 -6.81
N VAL A 69 -8.51 -5.49 -6.00
CA VAL A 69 -8.56 -5.72 -4.53
C VAL A 69 -9.03 -7.14 -4.21
N GLY A 70 -9.88 -7.72 -5.07
CA GLY A 70 -10.36 -9.10 -4.93
C GLY A 70 -9.28 -10.19 -5.12
N ASP A 71 -8.09 -9.83 -5.61
CA ASP A 71 -6.96 -10.76 -5.74
C ASP A 71 -6.22 -10.95 -4.40
N LEU A 72 -6.52 -10.10 -3.41
CA LEU A 72 -6.04 -10.24 -2.04
C LEU A 72 -7.09 -10.96 -1.20
N THR A 73 -6.62 -11.83 -0.31
CA THR A 73 -7.42 -12.28 0.81
C THR A 73 -7.75 -11.12 1.75
N LEU A 74 -8.82 -11.27 2.53
CA LEU A 74 -9.16 -10.27 3.56
C LEU A 74 -8.01 -10.06 4.55
N GLN A 75 -7.29 -11.13 4.91
CA GLN A 75 -6.16 -11.05 5.83
C GLN A 75 -5.01 -10.22 5.26
N GLU A 76 -4.62 -10.46 4.01
CA GLU A 76 -3.58 -9.67 3.34
C GLU A 76 -3.98 -8.20 3.23
N LEU A 77 -5.24 -7.90 2.89
CA LEU A 77 -5.72 -6.52 2.83
C LEU A 77 -5.66 -5.84 4.21
N ILE A 78 -6.02 -6.55 5.27
CA ILE A 78 -5.92 -6.04 6.65
C ILE A 78 -4.46 -5.73 6.99
N GLU A 79 -3.55 -6.67 6.74
CA GLU A 79 -2.12 -6.50 7.01
C GLU A 79 -1.54 -5.30 6.26
N VAL A 80 -1.81 -5.17 4.97
CA VAL A 80 -1.31 -4.04 4.16
C VAL A 80 -1.85 -2.70 4.65
N VAL A 81 -3.12 -2.62 5.07
CA VAL A 81 -3.68 -1.40 5.64
C VAL A 81 -3.08 -1.07 7.01
N GLN A 82 -2.83 -2.09 7.84
CA GLN A 82 -2.20 -1.93 9.15
C GLN A 82 -0.74 -1.46 9.02
N ASP A 83 0.03 -2.09 8.13
CA ASP A 83 1.42 -1.71 7.86
C ASP A 83 1.52 -0.30 7.30
N ALA A 84 0.61 0.07 6.38
CA ALA A 84 0.53 1.43 5.88
C ALA A 84 0.28 2.44 7.00
N TRP A 85 -0.63 2.12 7.92
CA TRP A 85 -0.90 2.96 9.08
C TRP A 85 0.33 3.06 10.01
N LEU A 86 0.97 1.93 10.33
CA LEU A 86 2.16 1.88 11.19
C LEU A 86 3.32 2.69 10.60
N ALA A 87 3.54 2.63 9.29
CA ALA A 87 4.56 3.40 8.59
C ALA A 87 4.38 4.93 8.73
N ARG A 88 3.19 5.39 9.12
CA ARG A 88 2.83 6.82 9.21
C ARG A 88 2.43 7.26 10.61
N ALA A 89 2.15 6.33 11.51
CA ALA A 89 1.76 6.58 12.87
C ALA A 89 2.89 7.27 13.66
N SER A 90 2.52 8.11 14.63
CA SER A 90 3.48 8.60 15.63
C SER A 90 3.97 7.44 16.49
N PRO A 91 5.22 7.47 17.00
CA PRO A 91 5.77 6.40 17.83
C PRO A 91 4.85 5.96 18.98
N THR A 92 4.23 6.91 19.70
CA THR A 92 3.31 6.63 20.80
C THR A 92 2.08 5.82 20.36
N ARG A 93 1.50 6.16 19.20
CA ARG A 93 0.31 5.45 18.67
C ARG A 93 0.68 4.07 18.16
N ALA A 94 1.80 3.95 17.45
CA ALA A 94 2.31 2.67 16.99
C ALA A 94 2.57 1.73 18.17
N ALA A 95 3.28 2.21 19.19
CA ALA A 95 3.56 1.44 20.41
C ALA A 95 2.28 1.00 21.13
N ALA A 96 1.30 1.89 21.29
CA ALA A 96 0.01 1.55 21.90
C ALA A 96 -0.77 0.49 21.09
N TRP A 97 -0.75 0.60 19.76
CA TRP A 97 -1.41 -0.36 18.88
C TRP A 97 -0.76 -1.74 18.94
N LEU A 98 0.58 -1.79 18.82
CA LEU A 98 1.37 -3.03 18.90
C LEU A 98 1.20 -3.72 20.25
N GLY A 99 1.18 -2.96 21.35
CA GLY A 99 0.96 -3.51 22.69
C GLY A 99 -0.40 -4.19 22.88
N GLY A 100 -1.41 -3.83 22.08
CA GLY A 100 -2.73 -4.47 22.08
C GLY A 100 -2.97 -5.52 21.00
N HIS A 101 -2.22 -5.47 19.88
CA HIS A 101 -2.39 -6.35 18.72
C HIS A 101 -1.41 -7.52 18.67
N LEU A 102 -0.38 -7.54 19.53
CA LEU A 102 0.52 -8.69 19.71
C LEU A 102 -0.07 -9.82 20.57
N ALA A 103 -1.34 -9.75 20.98
CA ALA A 103 -2.00 -10.91 21.57
C ALA A 103 -2.19 -11.98 20.46
N PRO A 104 -1.73 -13.22 20.67
CA PRO A 104 -1.74 -14.22 19.61
C PRO A 104 -3.17 -14.47 19.16
N SER A 105 -3.39 -14.37 17.85
CA SER A 105 -4.56 -14.93 17.18
C SER A 105 -4.65 -16.41 17.53
N THR A 106 -5.42 -16.72 18.56
CA THR A 106 -5.74 -18.09 18.99
C THR A 106 -7.15 -18.41 18.51
#